data_AF-A0A929YLY7-F1
#
_entry.id   AF-A0A929YLY7-F1
#
_cell.length_a   1.000
_cell.length_b   1.000
_cell.length_c   1.000
_cell.angle_alpha   90.00
_cell.angle_beta   90.00
_cell.angle_gamma   90.00
#
_symmetry.space_group_name_H-M   'P 1'
#
loop_
_entity.id
_entity.type
_entity.pdbx_description
1 polymer ?
#
loop_
_entity_poly.entity_id
_entity_poly.type
_entity_poly.pdbx_seq_one_letter_code
_entity_poly.pdbx_strand_id
1 'polypeptide(L)' 'LANYYKNITVPNSYNVDFKDNSKIPNWSKEAIKKVVYMKIMKGRTNSNFDPNQNITRAEIATIIYNMNNLK' A
#
# COMPACT_ATOMS: atom_id res chain seq x y z
N LEU A 1 -4.29 -19.44 1.11
CA LEU A 1 -3.81 -18.10 1.54
C LEU A 1 -3.26 -17.28 0.37
N ALA A 2 -2.21 -17.70 -0.34
CA ALA A 2 -1.63 -16.94 -1.46
C ALA A 2 -2.61 -16.59 -2.62
N ASN A 3 -3.61 -17.43 -2.87
CA ASN A 3 -4.59 -17.21 -3.95
C ASN A 3 -5.65 -16.13 -3.64
N TYR A 4 -5.90 -15.81 -2.35
CA TYR A 4 -6.89 -14.80 -1.96
C TYR A 4 -6.43 -13.41 -2.41
N TYR A 5 -5.17 -13.07 -2.14
CA TYR A 5 -4.60 -11.78 -2.48
C TYR A 5 -4.38 -11.57 -3.98
N LYS A 6 -4.23 -12.67 -4.75
CA LYS A 6 -3.99 -12.62 -6.20
C LYS A 6 -5.25 -12.23 -6.99
N ASN A 7 -6.44 -12.46 -6.42
CA ASN A 7 -7.73 -12.23 -7.05
C ASN A 7 -8.44 -10.95 -6.58
N ILE A 8 -7.79 -10.17 -5.71
CA ILE A 8 -8.33 -8.87 -5.27
C ILE A 8 -8.22 -7.88 -6.43
N THR A 9 -9.38 -7.54 -6.98
CA THR A 9 -9.52 -6.53 -8.03
C THR A 9 -9.83 -5.20 -7.37
N VAL A 10 -8.88 -4.26 -7.44
CA VAL A 10 -9.13 -2.89 -6.98
C VAL A 10 -9.99 -2.20 -8.04
N PRO A 11 -11.11 -1.56 -7.66
CA PRO A 11 -11.93 -0.81 -8.61
C PRO A 11 -11.10 0.22 -9.37
N ASN A 12 -11.34 0.38 -10.67
CA ASN A 12 -10.65 1.39 -11.48
C ASN A 12 -10.89 2.82 -10.96
N SER A 13 -12.03 3.07 -10.31
CA SER A 13 -12.38 4.35 -9.67
C SER A 13 -11.60 4.64 -8.38
N TYR A 14 -10.95 3.64 -7.78
CA TYR A 14 -10.16 3.84 -6.57
C TYR A 14 -8.79 4.43 -6.94
N ASN A 15 -8.58 5.70 -6.63
CA ASN A 15 -7.30 6.36 -6.82
C ASN A 15 -6.64 6.60 -5.46
N VAL A 16 -5.32 6.49 -5.44
CA VAL A 16 -4.53 6.84 -4.27
C VAL A 16 -3.75 8.10 -4.61
N ASP A 17 -4.26 9.22 -4.10
CA ASP A 17 -3.70 10.53 -4.37
C ASP A 17 -2.83 10.98 -3.19
N PHE A 18 -1.54 10.78 -3.36
CA PHE A 18 -0.53 11.36 -2.48
C PHE A 18 0.09 12.61 -3.12
N LYS A 19 0.45 13.61 -2.32
CA LYS A 19 1.13 14.83 -2.80
C LYS A 19 2.48 14.53 -3.44
N ASP A 20 3.12 13.44 -3.02
CA ASP A 20 4.40 12.97 -3.52
C ASP A 20 4.28 11.86 -4.58
N ASN A 21 3.12 11.73 -5.26
CA ASN A 21 2.91 10.74 -6.31
C ASN A 21 3.92 10.84 -7.47
N SER A 22 4.51 12.02 -7.70
CA SER A 22 5.60 12.21 -8.66
C SER A 22 6.89 11.48 -8.29
N LYS A 23 7.07 11.14 -7.00
CA LYS A 23 8.22 10.36 -6.50
C LYS A 23 7.95 8.86 -6.51
N ILE A 24 6.71 8.43 -6.79
CA ILE A 24 6.34 7.01 -6.83
C ILE A 24 6.75 6.43 -8.20
N PRO A 25 7.65 5.44 -8.25
CA PRO A 25 7.99 4.76 -9.49
C PRO A 25 6.77 4.14 -10.17
N ASN A 26 6.70 4.18 -11.50
CA ASN A 26 5.56 3.64 -12.25
C ASN A 26 5.27 2.16 -11.94
N TRP A 27 6.32 1.36 -11.76
CA TRP A 27 6.18 -0.07 -11.45
C TRP A 27 5.52 -0.34 -10.09
N SER A 28 5.61 0.59 -9.13
CA SER A 28 5.05 0.41 -7.78
C SER A 28 3.64 0.95 -7.62
N LYS A 29 3.14 1.76 -8.56
CA LYS A 29 1.83 2.44 -8.44
C LYS A 29 0.68 1.45 -8.21
N GLU A 30 0.62 0.39 -9.00
CA GLU A 30 -0.42 -0.63 -8.87
C GLU A 30 -0.30 -1.43 -7.56
N ALA A 31 0.93 -1.71 -7.12
CA ALA A 31 1.16 -2.39 -5.85
C ALA A 31 0.72 -1.52 -4.67
N ILE A 32 1.10 -0.23 -4.66
CA ILE A 32 0.71 0.76 -3.65
C ILE A 32 -0.82 0.89 -3.60
N LYS A 33 -1.45 1.04 -4.76
CA LYS A 33 -2.91 1.11 -4.88
C LYS A 33 -3.59 -0.08 -4.21
N LYS A 34 -3.10 -1.30 -4.45
CA LYS A 34 -3.63 -2.53 -3.83
C LYS A 34 -3.45 -2.56 -2.33
N VAL A 35 -2.23 -2.35 -1.83
CA VAL A 35 -1.96 -2.45 -0.38
C VAL A 35 -2.66 -1.36 0.43
N VAL A 36 -2.89 -0.18 -0.17
CA VAL A 36 -3.66 0.91 0.45
C VAL A 36 -5.16 0.59 0.42
N TYR A 37 -5.69 0.10 -0.70
CA TYR A 37 -7.09 -0.34 -0.78
C TYR A 37 -7.41 -1.43 0.25
N MET A 38 -6.49 -2.39 0.40
CA MET A 38 -6.61 -3.49 1.35
C MET A 38 -6.28 -3.07 2.79
N LYS A 39 -5.97 -1.80 3.06
CA LYS A 39 -5.60 -1.28 4.38
C LYS A 39 -4.40 -2.01 5.02
N ILE A 40 -3.55 -2.65 4.21
CA ILE A 40 -2.29 -3.25 4.66
C ILE A 40 -1.30 -2.14 4.99
N MET A 41 -1.21 -1.15 4.10
CA MET A 41 -0.36 0.03 4.23
C MET A 41 -1.20 1.30 4.19
N LYS A 42 -0.67 2.35 4.81
CA LYS A 42 -1.19 3.73 4.73
C LYS A 42 -0.03 4.68 4.47
N GLY A 43 -0.33 5.88 3.96
CA GLY A 43 0.67 6.94 3.87
C GLY A 43 1.27 7.26 5.23
N ARG A 44 2.53 7.69 5.26
CA ARG A 44 3.25 8.03 6.49
C ARG A 44 2.67 9.28 7.16
N THR A 45 2.10 10.16 6.34
CA THR A 45 1.30 11.30 6.77
C THR A 45 -0.05 11.28 6.05
N ASN A 46 -0.93 12.22 6.39
CA ASN A 46 -2.23 12.37 5.73
C ASN A 46 -2.11 12.71 4.22
N SER A 47 -0.93 13.07 3.74
CA SER A 47 -0.75 13.54 2.36
C SER A 47 0.40 12.87 1.60
N ASN A 48 1.38 12.26 2.27
CA ASN A 48 2.54 11.64 1.63
C ASN A 48 2.61 10.14 1.88
N PHE A 49 3.06 9.42 0.86
CA PHE A 49 3.43 8.01 0.97
C PHE A 49 4.89 7.80 1.38
N ASP A 50 5.77 8.72 0.97
CA ASP A 50 7.22 8.69 1.16
C ASP A 50 7.90 7.45 0.53
N PRO A 51 7.76 7.19 -0.79
CA PRO A 51 8.19 5.96 -1.45
C PRO A 51 9.70 5.69 -1.40
N ASN A 52 10.51 6.73 -1.19
CA ASN A 52 11.97 6.66 -1.18
C ASN A 52 12.55 6.65 0.25
N GLN A 53 11.70 6.67 1.28
CA GLN A 53 12.16 6.59 2.66
C GLN A 53 12.42 5.16 3.08
N ASN A 54 13.41 4.99 3.96
CA ASN A 54 13.67 3.69 4.57
C ASN A 54 12.49 3.29 5.46
N ILE A 55 12.07 2.05 5.30
CA ILE A 55 11.06 1.43 6.15
C ILE A 55 11.69 0.95 7.47
N THR A 56 10.99 1.17 8.57
CA THR A 56 11.40 0.72 9.91
C THR A 56 10.91 -0.70 10.19
N ARG A 57 11.56 -1.41 11.11
CA ARG A 57 11.13 -2.74 11.55
C ARG A 57 9.71 -2.74 12.15
N ALA A 58 9.33 -1.66 12.83
CA ALA A 58 7.99 -1.49 13.38
C ALA A 58 6.92 -1.34 12.28
N GLU A 59 7.23 -0.60 11.22
CA GLU A 59 6.35 -0.48 10.04
C GLU A 59 6.21 -1.84 9.33
N ILE A 60 7.31 -2.59 9.15
CA ILE A 60 7.25 -3.96 8.59
C ILE A 60 6.37 -4.87 9.45
N ALA A 61 6.55 -4.87 10.77
CA ALA A 61 5.75 -5.69 11.68
C ALA A 61 4.26 -5.35 11.57
N THR A 62 3.93 -4.06 11.44
CA THR A 62 2.56 -3.58 11.23
C THR A 62 1.99 -4.07 9.90
N ILE A 63 2.77 -4.03 8.82
CA ILE A 63 2.36 -4.53 7.50
C ILE A 63 2.04 -6.02 7.56
N ILE A 64 2.91 -6.82 8.17
CA ILE A 64 2.71 -8.27 8.32
C ILE A 64 1.47 -8.54 9.16
N TYR A 65 1.29 -7.82 10.27
CA TYR A 65 0.13 -7.94 11.14
C TYR A 65 -1.18 -7.61 10.38
N ASN A 66 -1.23 -6.50 9.64
CA ASN A 66 -2.41 -6.12 8.87
C ASN A 66 -2.71 -7.14 7.77
N MET A 67 -1.67 -7.63 7.09
CA MET A 67 -1.81 -8.66 6.05
C MET A 67 -2.41 -9.96 6.62
N ASN A 68 -1.98 -10.40 7.80
CA ASN A 68 -2.52 -11.58 8.47
C ASN A 68 -3.98 -11.42 8.94
N ASN A 69 -4.43 -10.18 9.15
CA ASN A 69 -5.79 -9.88 9.63
C ASN A 69 -6.81 -9.66 8.50
N LEU A 70 -6.40 -9.76 7.24
CA LEU A 70 -7.31 -9.79 6.10
C LEU A 70 -8.06 -11.12 6.09
N LYS A 71 -9.34 -11.08 6.49
CA LYS A 71 -10.27 -12.21 6.40
C LYS A 71 -10.80 -12.40 4.99
#